data_AF-A0A2T4B8E2-F1
#
_entry.id   AF-A0A2T4B8E2-F1
#
_cell.length_a   1.000
_cell.length_b   1.000
_cell.length_c   1.000
_cell.angle_alpha   90.00
_cell.angle_beta   90.00
_cell.angle_gamma   90.00
#
_symmetry.space_group_name_H-M   'P 1'
#
loop_
_entity.id
_entity.type
_entity.pdbx_description
1 polymer ?
#
loop_
_entity_poly.entity_id
_entity_poly.type
_entity_poly.pdbx_seq_one_letter_code
_entity_poly.pdbx_strand_id
1 'polypeptide(L)'
;MQFMSQAMGIADCILLAVAPIGAITTVVSAIRVAGPAWLKSFIGRARENLSAAEIEVMSSTSDETCELWNGHSVVRCPGSADIYQFICLLPKGSNLKSLIINVYQQHASNYTSKEMCVVVDRFDDSAPNLLLNCHDRVQRGEIYLAAAFGVILQLGALVYFGFITYNPPIKGQFFLKDGKRIVDYAFPCAAGGTVLLMLGLFICAWVVERSTTETCYEAPNHQMFVVWLQKDHTVNDQVFKPYAIYPTSKRRYITRSRRNTKRPGQQEESKKNMTNVPIVGDKTSTTRDNNAAQEPIWDQRLERITFFGALIALIGFISQFIGMRGLNWTASVVQLAITFVVTMIRVIVRRGLGKSPIGRDLLLNTELDWFSLTLGDL
;
A
#
# COMPACT_ATOMS: atom_id res chain seq x y z
N MET A 1 2.72 -4.97 10.36
CA MET A 1 3.45 -4.19 9.36
C MET A 1 2.96 -4.49 7.95
N GLN A 2 2.89 -5.77 7.54
CA GLN A 2 2.40 -6.18 6.21
C GLN A 2 1.04 -5.58 5.81
N PHE A 3 0.18 -5.21 6.77
CA PHE A 3 -1.05 -4.49 6.48
C PHE A 3 -0.80 -3.07 5.91
N MET A 4 0.12 -2.29 6.49
CA MET A 4 0.37 -0.93 5.98
C MET A 4 1.14 -0.95 4.67
N SER A 5 2.06 -1.90 4.48
CA SER A 5 2.86 -2.00 3.25
C SER A 5 2.04 -2.38 2.00
N GLN A 6 0.74 -2.64 2.14
CA GLN A 6 -0.16 -2.97 1.03
C GLN A 6 -1.55 -2.32 1.21
N ALA A 7 -1.70 -1.42 2.19
CA ALA A 7 -2.88 -0.56 2.30
C ALA A 7 -2.85 0.42 1.13
N MET A 8 -4.00 0.55 0.45
CA MET A 8 -4.15 1.42 -0.70
C MET A 8 -5.53 2.06 -0.67
N GLY A 9 -5.54 3.30 -0.21
CA GLY A 9 -6.70 4.17 -0.17
C GLY A 9 -7.37 4.33 1.19
N ILE A 10 -8.42 5.14 1.19
CA ILE A 10 -9.09 5.61 2.42
C ILE A 10 -9.79 4.46 3.16
N ALA A 11 -10.33 3.47 2.44
CA ALA A 11 -11.03 2.34 3.06
C ALA A 11 -10.08 1.50 3.94
N ASP A 12 -8.84 1.31 3.50
CA ASP A 12 -7.81 0.63 4.30
C ASP A 12 -7.40 1.44 5.52
N CYS A 13 -7.31 2.78 5.39
CA CYS A 13 -7.05 3.67 6.51
C CYS A 13 -8.17 3.58 7.57
N ILE A 14 -9.44 3.54 7.16
CA ILE A 14 -10.58 3.36 8.05
C ILE A 14 -10.52 1.98 8.70
N LEU A 15 -10.33 0.92 7.92
CA LEU A 15 -10.29 -0.45 8.41
C LEU A 15 -9.14 -0.68 9.41
N LEU A 16 -8.01 0.02 9.24
CA LEU A 16 -6.88 0.01 10.18
C LEU A 16 -7.18 0.77 11.47
N ALA A 17 -7.90 1.89 11.39
CA ALA A 17 -8.25 2.72 12.54
C ALA A 17 -9.30 2.04 13.43
N VAL A 18 -10.28 1.36 12.82
CA VAL A 18 -11.40 0.69 13.49
C VAL A 18 -10.98 -0.45 14.41
N ALA A 19 -11.43 -0.43 15.67
CA ALA A 19 -11.14 -1.45 16.68
C ALA A 19 -9.64 -1.82 16.71
N PRO A 20 -8.77 -0.87 17.10
CA PRO A 20 -7.37 -0.94 16.75
C PRO A 20 -6.61 -2.01 17.52
N ILE A 21 -6.10 -3.01 16.80
CA ILE A 21 -4.92 -3.78 17.21
C ILE A 21 -3.68 -3.07 16.65
N GLY A 22 -2.76 -2.72 17.55
CA GLY A 22 -1.49 -2.10 17.15
C GLY A 22 -1.56 -0.58 16.97
N ALA A 23 -2.28 0.14 17.83
CA ALA A 23 -2.28 1.61 17.85
C ALA A 23 -0.85 2.17 17.90
N ILE A 24 -0.02 1.65 18.80
CA ILE A 24 1.40 2.02 18.93
C ILE A 24 2.14 1.75 17.61
N THR A 25 1.95 0.58 16.99
CA THR A 25 2.64 0.26 15.73
C THR A 25 2.25 1.19 14.59
N THR A 26 0.99 1.62 14.53
CA THR A 26 0.50 2.56 13.51
C THR A 26 1.08 3.95 13.72
N VAL A 27 1.07 4.44 14.97
CA VAL A 27 1.67 5.73 15.34
C VAL A 27 3.18 5.72 15.06
N VAL A 28 3.90 4.70 15.51
CA VAL A 28 5.34 4.55 15.25
C VAL A 28 5.62 4.49 13.75
N SER A 29 4.82 3.78 12.97
CA SER A 29 4.99 3.68 11.53
C SER A 29 4.81 5.03 10.82
N ALA A 30 3.78 5.80 11.20
CA ALA A 30 3.59 7.15 10.68
C ALA A 30 4.75 8.09 11.05
N ILE A 31 5.26 8.00 12.29
CA ILE A 31 6.43 8.78 12.74
C ILE A 31 7.69 8.41 11.94
N ARG A 32 7.92 7.12 11.69
CA ARG A 32 9.07 6.66 10.90
C ARG A 32 9.02 7.19 9.46
N VAL A 33 7.83 7.17 8.84
CA VAL A 33 7.64 7.62 7.47
C VAL A 33 7.74 9.14 7.33
N ALA A 34 6.97 9.90 8.13
CA ALA A 34 6.78 11.34 7.94
C ALA A 34 6.90 12.19 9.22
N GLY A 35 7.38 11.62 10.33
CA GLY A 35 7.55 12.36 11.58
C GLY A 35 8.78 13.27 11.60
N PRO A 36 8.76 14.35 12.40
CA PRO A 36 9.90 15.24 12.57
C PRO A 36 11.07 14.52 13.25
N ALA A 37 12.31 14.99 13.01
CA ALA A 37 13.54 14.32 13.47
C ALA A 37 13.60 14.09 14.99
N TRP A 38 13.11 15.04 15.80
CA TRP A 38 13.08 14.90 17.26
C TRP A 38 12.12 13.78 17.70
N LEU A 39 10.99 13.60 17.00
CA LEU A 39 9.99 12.58 17.33
C LEU A 39 10.48 11.20 16.89
N LYS A 40 11.20 11.12 15.77
CA LYS A 40 11.95 9.91 15.36
C LYS A 40 13.02 9.54 16.39
N SER A 41 13.71 10.52 16.96
CA SER A 41 14.68 10.28 18.04
C SER A 41 14.02 9.74 19.30
N PHE A 42 12.87 10.29 19.70
CA PHE A 42 12.12 9.83 20.87
C PHE A 42 11.72 8.35 20.80
N ILE A 43 11.35 7.84 19.61
CA ILE A 43 11.03 6.43 19.41
C ILE A 43 12.27 5.53 19.19
N GLY A 44 13.47 6.06 19.36
CA GLY A 44 14.73 5.32 19.16
C GLY A 44 15.12 5.09 17.69
N ARG A 45 14.56 5.87 16.75
CA ARG A 45 14.79 5.76 15.30
C ARG A 45 15.47 7.01 14.72
N ALA A 46 16.29 7.70 15.51
CA ALA A 46 16.99 8.93 15.10
C ALA A 46 17.87 8.75 13.85
N ARG A 47 18.51 7.58 13.71
CA ARG A 47 19.44 7.25 12.62
C ARG A 47 18.86 6.22 11.64
N GLU A 48 17.54 6.11 11.57
CA GLU A 48 16.90 5.18 10.64
C GLU A 48 16.95 5.71 9.21
N ASN A 49 17.43 4.87 8.29
CA ASN A 49 17.44 5.19 6.87
C ASN A 49 16.02 5.27 6.32
N LEU A 50 15.80 6.17 5.35
CA LEU A 50 14.51 6.36 4.70
C LEU A 50 14.02 5.07 4.03
N SER A 51 14.93 4.29 3.45
CA SER A 51 14.64 2.96 2.87
C SER A 51 14.18 1.94 3.91
N ALA A 52 14.72 1.96 5.14
CA ALA A 52 14.31 1.02 6.18
C ALA A 52 12.84 1.22 6.58
N ALA A 53 12.39 2.47 6.66
CA ALA A 53 10.98 2.78 6.89
C ALA A 53 10.10 2.37 5.69
N GLU A 54 10.58 2.60 4.46
CA GLU A 54 9.86 2.23 3.23
C GLU A 54 9.69 0.71 3.09
N ILE A 55 10.73 -0.07 3.33
CA ILE A 55 10.73 -1.54 3.27
C ILE A 55 9.67 -2.13 4.19
N GLU A 56 9.56 -1.64 5.43
CA GLU A 56 8.68 -2.23 6.44
C GLU A 56 7.25 -1.71 6.44
N VAL A 57 7.04 -0.43 6.06
CA VAL A 57 5.78 0.27 6.31
C VAL A 57 5.02 0.61 5.04
N MET A 58 5.72 0.90 3.94
CA MET A 58 5.13 1.53 2.75
C MET A 58 4.88 0.51 1.64
N SER A 59 3.93 0.81 0.75
CA SER A 59 3.65 0.01 -0.45
C SER A 59 4.55 0.35 -1.63
N SER A 60 5.30 1.45 -1.54
CA SER A 60 6.12 1.96 -2.63
C SER A 60 7.41 1.20 -2.84
N THR A 61 7.98 1.35 -4.03
CA THR A 61 9.40 1.10 -4.29
C THR A 61 10.04 2.43 -4.71
N SER A 62 11.35 2.55 -4.48
CA SER A 62 12.16 3.74 -4.78
C SER A 62 13.57 3.30 -5.20
N ASP A 63 14.45 4.24 -5.54
CA ASP A 63 15.84 3.92 -5.90
C ASP A 63 16.64 3.30 -4.73
N GLU A 64 16.13 3.41 -3.52
CA GLU A 64 16.72 2.83 -2.31
C GLU A 64 15.93 1.63 -1.79
N THR A 65 14.87 1.19 -2.47
CA THR A 65 14.04 0.04 -2.06
C THR A 65 13.48 -0.70 -3.26
N CYS A 66 13.87 -1.98 -3.39
CA CYS A 66 13.43 -2.87 -4.45
C CYS A 66 12.73 -4.12 -3.89
N GLU A 67 12.00 -4.82 -4.77
CA GLU A 67 11.34 -6.09 -4.49
C GLU A 67 11.97 -7.18 -5.36
N LEU A 68 12.53 -8.21 -4.72
CA LEU A 68 13.26 -9.28 -5.39
C LEU A 68 12.73 -10.66 -5.00
N TRP A 69 12.79 -11.60 -5.93
CA TRP A 69 12.46 -13.00 -5.70
C TRP A 69 13.69 -13.79 -5.27
N ASN A 70 13.59 -14.45 -4.11
CA ASN A 70 14.69 -15.24 -3.54
C ASN A 70 14.63 -16.74 -3.86
N GLY A 71 13.68 -17.19 -4.70
CA GLY A 71 13.41 -18.61 -4.96
C GLY A 71 12.14 -19.14 -4.26
N HIS A 72 11.70 -18.50 -3.17
CA HIS A 72 10.54 -18.93 -2.37
C HIS A 72 9.46 -17.84 -2.23
N SER A 73 9.87 -16.60 -2.05
CA SER A 73 9.00 -15.46 -1.80
C SER A 73 9.62 -14.17 -2.33
N VAL A 74 8.77 -13.18 -2.64
CA VAL A 74 9.24 -11.83 -2.90
C VAL A 74 9.64 -11.18 -1.57
N VAL A 75 10.85 -10.64 -1.52
CA VAL A 75 11.42 -9.93 -0.38
C VAL A 75 11.68 -8.47 -0.76
N ARG A 76 11.46 -7.55 0.18
CA ARG A 76 11.79 -6.13 0.04
C ARG A 76 13.19 -5.90 0.59
N CYS A 77 14.07 -5.30 -0.20
CA CYS A 77 15.48 -5.12 0.12
C CYS A 77 15.91 -3.66 -0.07
N PRO A 78 16.89 -3.17 0.71
CA PRO A 78 17.46 -1.85 0.50
C PRO A 78 18.34 -1.83 -0.75
N GLY A 79 18.16 -0.82 -1.60
CA GLY A 79 18.87 -0.65 -2.87
C GLY A 79 17.95 -0.70 -4.09
N SER A 80 18.52 -0.55 -5.28
CA SER A 80 17.84 -0.74 -6.56
C SER A 80 18.24 -2.09 -7.17
N ALA A 81 17.38 -2.62 -8.03
CA ALA A 81 17.66 -3.84 -8.78
C ALA A 81 17.11 -3.74 -10.20
N ASP A 82 17.89 -4.23 -11.15
CA ASP A 82 17.56 -4.24 -12.57
C ASP A 82 16.59 -5.39 -12.87
N ILE A 83 15.30 -5.07 -12.84
CA ILE A 83 14.22 -5.98 -13.21
C ILE A 83 13.52 -5.43 -14.45
N TYR A 84 13.54 -6.17 -15.55
CA TYR A 84 12.74 -5.80 -16.72
C TYR A 84 11.29 -6.19 -16.50
N GLN A 85 10.39 -5.23 -16.66
CA GLN A 85 8.95 -5.48 -16.63
C GLN A 85 8.39 -5.41 -18.05
N PHE A 86 7.87 -6.54 -18.53
CA PHE A 86 7.19 -6.64 -19.81
C PHE A 86 5.69 -6.75 -19.58
N ILE A 87 4.91 -5.87 -20.21
CA ILE A 87 3.45 -5.86 -20.14
C ILE A 87 2.92 -6.27 -21.53
N CYS A 88 2.36 -7.46 -21.62
CA CYS A 88 1.72 -7.94 -22.84
C CYS A 88 0.22 -7.65 -22.81
N LEU A 89 -0.27 -6.91 -23.79
CA LEU A 89 -1.69 -6.58 -23.97
C LEU A 89 -2.27 -7.48 -25.06
N LEU A 90 -3.25 -8.31 -24.68
CA LEU A 90 -3.99 -9.16 -25.61
C LEU A 90 -5.44 -8.71 -25.73
N PRO A 91 -6.03 -8.61 -26.93
CA PRO A 91 -7.45 -8.27 -27.07
C PRO A 91 -8.36 -9.23 -26.28
N LYS A 92 -9.43 -8.72 -25.67
CA LYS A 92 -10.41 -9.60 -25.01
C LYS A 92 -11.08 -10.52 -26.04
N GLY A 93 -10.99 -11.84 -25.81
CA GLY A 93 -11.59 -12.87 -26.67
C GLY A 93 -10.62 -13.55 -27.64
N SER A 94 -9.38 -13.07 -27.77
CA SER A 94 -8.32 -13.82 -28.45
C SER A 94 -7.69 -14.83 -27.50
N ASN A 95 -7.55 -16.08 -27.95
CA ASN A 95 -6.74 -17.08 -27.27
C ASN A 95 -5.29 -16.87 -27.70
N LEU A 96 -4.32 -16.95 -26.78
CA LEU A 96 -2.89 -16.75 -27.07
C LEU A 96 -2.48 -17.63 -28.25
N LYS A 97 -2.87 -18.91 -28.23
CA LYS A 97 -2.68 -19.88 -29.34
C LYS A 97 -3.28 -19.46 -30.70
N SER A 98 -4.38 -18.71 -30.71
CA SER A 98 -5.05 -18.27 -31.96
C SER A 98 -4.41 -17.04 -32.59
N LEU A 99 -3.62 -16.28 -31.83
CA LEU A 99 -2.87 -15.14 -32.36
C LEU A 99 -1.62 -15.60 -33.11
N ILE A 100 -0.92 -16.60 -32.55
CA ILE A 100 0.29 -17.24 -33.12
C ILE A 100 0.06 -17.80 -34.51
N ILE A 101 -1.05 -18.54 -34.68
CA ILE A 101 -1.38 -19.19 -35.94
C ILE A 101 -1.57 -18.14 -37.06
N ASN A 102 -2.05 -16.94 -36.74
CA ASN A 102 -2.21 -15.87 -37.73
C ASN A 102 -0.89 -15.14 -38.04
N VAL A 103 0.03 -15.04 -37.08
CA VAL A 103 1.35 -14.39 -37.30
C VAL A 103 2.26 -15.25 -38.18
N TYR A 104 2.21 -16.58 -38.04
CA TYR A 104 3.00 -17.49 -38.87
C TYR A 104 2.49 -17.64 -40.31
N GLN A 105 1.27 -17.17 -40.62
CA GLN A 105 0.62 -17.46 -41.91
C GLN A 105 0.33 -16.22 -42.78
N GLN A 106 0.77 -15.02 -42.39
CA GLN A 106 0.30 -13.80 -43.06
C GLN A 106 1.42 -12.83 -43.45
N HIS A 107 2.19 -13.23 -44.47
CA HIS A 107 3.06 -12.34 -45.25
C HIS A 107 2.36 -11.77 -46.50
N ALA A 108 1.04 -11.58 -46.46
CA ALA A 108 0.31 -10.93 -47.54
C ALA A 108 -0.99 -10.27 -47.05
N SER A 109 -1.11 -9.00 -47.39
CA SER A 109 -2.33 -8.18 -47.48
C SER A 109 -2.82 -7.45 -46.22
N ASN A 110 -2.81 -6.12 -46.36
CA ASN A 110 -3.49 -5.08 -45.59
C ASN A 110 -4.81 -5.53 -44.93
N TYR A 111 -4.92 -5.45 -43.60
CA TYR A 111 -6.03 -4.87 -42.81
C TYR A 111 -5.83 -5.16 -41.30
N THR A 112 -5.93 -4.09 -40.48
CA THR A 112 -6.10 -4.03 -39.00
C THR A 112 -5.63 -5.22 -38.18
N SER A 113 -4.34 -5.24 -37.86
CA SER A 113 -3.71 -6.13 -36.89
C SER A 113 -4.44 -6.15 -35.54
N LYS A 114 -4.92 -7.33 -35.13
CA LYS A 114 -5.08 -7.67 -33.70
C LYS A 114 -3.68 -7.94 -33.13
N GLU A 115 -2.86 -6.91 -33.03
CA GLU A 115 -1.48 -7.02 -32.56
C GLU A 115 -1.45 -7.21 -31.03
N MET A 116 -0.69 -8.20 -30.58
CA MET A 116 -0.25 -8.29 -29.17
C MET A 116 0.77 -7.19 -28.94
N CYS A 117 0.40 -6.18 -28.16
CA CYS A 117 1.32 -5.09 -27.84
C CYS A 117 2.14 -5.48 -26.61
N VAL A 118 3.45 -5.60 -26.77
CA VAL A 118 4.40 -5.78 -25.66
C VAL A 118 4.97 -4.42 -25.32
N VAL A 119 4.57 -3.88 -24.17
CA VAL A 119 5.12 -2.64 -23.63
C VAL A 119 6.23 -3.01 -22.66
N VAL A 120 7.45 -2.57 -22.97
CA VAL A 120 8.56 -2.60 -22.00
C VAL A 120 8.38 -1.40 -21.09
N ASP A 121 8.05 -1.64 -19.83
CA ASP A 121 7.94 -0.58 -18.84
C ASP A 121 9.37 -0.12 -18.48
N ARG A 122 9.81 0.97 -19.11
CA ARG A 122 11.04 1.72 -18.80
C ARG A 122 10.70 3.16 -18.39
N PHE A 123 9.55 3.36 -17.74
CA PHE A 123 9.07 4.71 -17.44
C PHE A 123 9.85 5.40 -16.31
N ASP A 124 10.68 4.68 -15.54
CA ASP A 124 11.45 5.16 -14.39
C ASP A 124 12.55 4.15 -14.03
N ASP A 125 13.69 4.62 -13.54
CA ASP A 125 14.86 3.78 -13.22
C ASP A 125 14.67 2.96 -11.92
N SER A 126 13.59 3.21 -11.17
CA SER A 126 13.28 2.46 -9.94
C SER A 126 12.63 1.09 -10.21
N ALA A 127 12.98 0.10 -9.38
CA ALA A 127 12.47 -1.26 -9.45
C ALA A 127 10.91 -1.37 -9.44
N PRO A 128 10.34 -2.35 -10.15
CA PRO A 128 8.88 -2.56 -10.22
C PRO A 128 8.30 -3.11 -8.91
N ASN A 129 6.98 -2.91 -8.72
CA ASN A 129 6.24 -3.44 -7.56
C ASN A 129 5.78 -4.88 -7.84
N LEU A 130 6.56 -5.88 -7.46
CA LEU A 130 6.21 -7.29 -7.63
C LEU A 130 5.04 -7.66 -6.72
N LEU A 131 5.16 -7.48 -5.40
CA LEU A 131 4.18 -7.91 -4.39
C LEU A 131 2.78 -7.41 -4.70
N LEU A 132 2.69 -6.15 -5.10
CA LEU A 132 1.42 -5.48 -5.38
C LEU A 132 0.72 -6.01 -6.63
N ASN A 133 1.49 -6.56 -7.57
CA ASN A 133 1.01 -7.09 -8.83
C ASN A 133 1.08 -8.63 -8.87
N CYS A 134 1.41 -9.32 -7.77
CA CYS A 134 1.51 -10.78 -7.68
C CYS A 134 0.19 -11.49 -7.33
N HIS A 135 -0.76 -10.78 -6.71
CA HIS A 135 -2.11 -11.30 -6.45
C HIS A 135 -3.19 -10.36 -7.03
N ASP A 136 -4.40 -10.89 -7.23
CA ASP A 136 -5.52 -10.03 -7.59
C ASP A 136 -5.86 -9.13 -6.41
N ARG A 137 -6.11 -7.86 -6.69
CA ARG A 137 -6.63 -6.93 -5.69
C ARG A 137 -8.02 -7.39 -5.30
N VAL A 138 -8.25 -7.46 -3.99
CA VAL A 138 -9.61 -7.59 -3.45
C VAL A 138 -10.44 -6.43 -3.98
N GLN A 139 -11.66 -6.71 -4.41
CA GLN A 139 -12.53 -5.70 -4.99
C GLN A 139 -12.69 -4.56 -3.97
N ARG A 140 -12.49 -3.30 -4.41
CA ARG A 140 -12.57 -2.15 -3.49
C ARG A 140 -13.87 -2.16 -2.68
N GLY A 141 -14.97 -2.59 -3.29
CA GLY A 141 -16.27 -2.78 -2.63
C GLY A 141 -16.21 -3.69 -1.39
N GLU A 142 -15.49 -4.81 -1.44
CA GLU A 142 -15.34 -5.72 -0.29
C GLU A 142 -14.57 -5.06 0.86
N ILE A 143 -13.55 -4.26 0.56
CA ILE A 143 -12.79 -3.50 1.57
C ILE A 143 -13.68 -2.42 2.20
N TYR A 144 -14.49 -1.72 1.40
CA TYR A 144 -15.47 -0.74 1.90
C TYR A 144 -16.54 -1.40 2.79
N LEU A 145 -17.06 -2.57 2.39
CA LEU A 145 -18.02 -3.32 3.20
C LEU A 145 -17.40 -3.78 4.52
N ALA A 146 -16.17 -4.28 4.51
CA ALA A 146 -15.44 -4.66 5.70
C ALA A 146 -15.18 -3.47 6.63
N ALA A 147 -14.79 -2.31 6.08
CA ALA A 147 -14.61 -1.08 6.84
C ALA A 147 -15.93 -0.60 7.47
N ALA A 148 -17.03 -0.62 6.71
CA ALA A 148 -18.35 -0.25 7.20
C ALA A 148 -18.82 -1.17 8.32
N PHE A 149 -18.66 -2.49 8.15
CA PHE A 149 -18.99 -3.48 9.18
C PHE A 149 -18.19 -3.25 10.47
N GLY A 150 -16.88 -2.98 10.33
CA GLY A 150 -16.05 -2.63 11.48
C GLY A 150 -16.54 -1.36 12.20
N VAL A 151 -16.88 -0.30 11.46
CA VAL A 151 -17.41 0.94 12.05
C VAL A 151 -18.72 0.66 12.79
N ILE A 152 -19.62 -0.14 12.21
CA ILE A 152 -20.89 -0.54 12.84
C ILE A 152 -20.63 -1.28 14.15
N LEU A 153 -19.70 -2.24 14.17
CA LEU A 153 -19.32 -2.93 15.41
C LEU A 153 -18.76 -1.97 16.46
N GLN A 154 -17.90 -1.04 16.06
CA GLN A 154 -17.32 -0.06 16.99
C GLN A 154 -18.38 0.91 17.53
N LEU A 155 -19.34 1.34 16.71
CA LEU A 155 -20.51 2.11 17.16
C LEU A 155 -21.38 1.28 18.11
N GLY A 156 -21.57 -0.01 17.82
CA GLY A 156 -22.25 -0.95 18.72
C GLY A 156 -21.58 -1.04 20.09
N ALA A 157 -20.24 -1.02 20.16
CA ALA A 157 -19.49 -0.95 21.42
C ALA A 157 -19.83 0.32 22.21
N LEU A 158 -19.88 1.47 21.54
CA LEU A 158 -20.20 2.76 22.17
C LEU A 158 -21.65 2.80 22.68
N VAL A 159 -22.59 2.27 21.90
CA VAL A 159 -24.00 2.12 22.33
C VAL A 159 -24.09 1.20 23.54
N TYR A 160 -23.35 0.08 23.54
CA TYR A 160 -23.27 -0.82 24.69
C TYR A 160 -22.71 -0.11 25.93
N PHE A 161 -21.63 0.67 25.79
CA PHE A 161 -21.07 1.47 26.90
C PHE A 161 -22.10 2.47 27.44
N GLY A 162 -22.87 3.12 26.58
CA GLY A 162 -23.95 4.02 27.01
C GLY A 162 -25.07 3.28 27.70
N PHE A 163 -25.45 2.11 27.18
CA PHE A 163 -26.49 1.27 27.74
C PHE A 163 -26.14 0.82 29.17
N ILE A 164 -24.93 0.31 29.40
CA ILE A 164 -24.50 -0.14 30.73
C ILE A 164 -24.36 1.01 31.74
N THR A 165 -24.14 2.25 31.28
CA THR A 165 -23.98 3.42 32.15
C THR A 165 -25.32 4.07 32.51
N TYR A 166 -26.22 4.25 31.54
CA TYR A 166 -27.44 5.04 31.73
C TYR A 166 -28.70 4.22 32.01
N ASN A 167 -28.77 2.95 31.59
CA ASN A 167 -29.93 2.12 31.88
C ASN A 167 -29.75 1.40 33.23
N PRO A 168 -30.66 1.61 34.21
CA PRO A 168 -30.61 0.90 35.47
C PRO A 168 -30.80 -0.62 35.25
N PRO A 169 -30.21 -1.46 36.11
CA PRO A 169 -30.10 -2.89 35.86
C PRO A 169 -31.46 -3.57 35.81
N ILE A 170 -31.71 -4.38 34.76
CA ILE A 170 -32.91 -5.22 34.62
C ILE A 170 -32.97 -6.31 35.71
N LYS A 171 -31.89 -6.57 36.47
CA LYS A 171 -31.88 -7.41 37.68
C LYS A 171 -30.60 -7.19 38.49
N GLY A 172 -30.68 -6.31 39.50
CA GLY A 172 -29.99 -6.37 40.80
C GLY A 172 -28.46 -6.44 40.95
N GLN A 173 -27.65 -6.96 40.02
CA GLN A 173 -26.24 -7.25 40.33
C GLN A 173 -25.26 -7.25 39.15
N PHE A 174 -25.75 -7.29 37.91
CA PHE A 174 -24.89 -7.55 36.75
C PHE A 174 -24.11 -6.33 36.23
N PHE A 175 -24.65 -5.12 36.41
CA PHE A 175 -24.11 -3.89 35.82
C PHE A 175 -23.43 -2.94 36.83
N LEU A 176 -23.47 -3.27 38.12
CA LEU A 176 -22.78 -2.49 39.16
C LEU A 176 -21.28 -2.81 39.15
N LYS A 177 -20.45 -1.77 39.28
CA LYS A 177 -19.02 -1.95 39.52
C LYS A 177 -18.82 -2.01 41.04
N ASP A 178 -18.42 -3.16 41.56
CA ASP A 178 -18.16 -3.38 43.00
C ASP A 178 -19.32 -2.95 43.91
N GLY A 179 -20.58 -3.12 43.45
CA GLY A 179 -21.78 -2.74 44.20
C GLY A 179 -22.10 -1.24 44.23
N LYS A 180 -21.34 -0.40 43.49
CA LYS A 180 -21.56 1.06 43.38
C LYS A 180 -21.94 1.45 41.94
N ARG A 181 -22.61 2.62 41.81
CA ARG A 181 -22.89 3.23 40.50
C ARG A 181 -21.57 3.49 39.75
N ILE A 182 -21.61 3.27 38.45
CA ILE A 182 -20.52 3.60 37.52
C ILE A 182 -20.22 5.10 37.65
N VAL A 183 -18.94 5.46 37.61
CA VAL A 183 -18.53 6.86 37.76
C VAL A 183 -18.96 7.65 36.52
N ASP A 184 -19.60 8.81 36.71
CA ASP A 184 -20.23 9.56 35.62
C ASP A 184 -19.26 9.99 34.50
N TYR A 185 -17.95 10.14 34.81
CA TYR A 185 -16.94 10.44 33.82
C TYR A 185 -16.53 9.23 32.96
N ALA A 186 -16.85 8.00 33.37
CA ALA A 186 -16.32 6.78 32.76
C ALA A 186 -16.79 6.60 31.31
N PHE A 187 -18.10 6.76 31.06
CA PHE A 187 -18.66 6.69 29.72
C PHE A 187 -18.15 7.79 28.76
N PRO A 188 -18.27 9.09 29.08
CA PRO A 188 -17.81 10.14 28.16
C PRO A 188 -16.31 10.05 27.90
N CYS A 189 -15.51 9.62 28.89
CA CYS A 189 -14.07 9.39 28.74
C CYS A 189 -13.76 8.17 27.84
N ALA A 190 -14.51 7.08 27.98
CA ALA A 190 -14.36 5.87 27.14
C ALA A 190 -14.79 6.14 25.70
N ALA A 191 -15.95 6.77 25.50
CA ALA A 191 -16.49 7.08 24.18
C ALA A 191 -15.64 8.14 23.46
N GLY A 192 -15.36 9.26 24.13
CA GLY A 192 -14.49 10.32 23.62
C GLY A 192 -13.09 9.80 23.30
N GLY A 193 -12.51 9.01 24.19
CA GLY A 193 -11.21 8.38 23.98
C GLY A 193 -11.20 7.44 22.77
N THR A 194 -12.25 6.63 22.59
CA THR A 194 -12.39 5.76 21.43
C THR A 194 -12.45 6.56 20.13
N VAL A 195 -13.26 7.61 20.07
CA VAL A 195 -13.38 8.47 18.87
C VAL A 195 -12.06 9.18 18.57
N LEU A 196 -11.41 9.74 19.58
CA LEU A 196 -10.09 10.37 19.44
C LEU A 196 -9.05 9.37 18.95
N LEU A 197 -9.01 8.16 19.51
CA LEU A 197 -8.08 7.12 19.09
C LEU A 197 -8.31 6.74 17.62
N MET A 198 -9.57 6.51 17.22
CA MET A 198 -9.93 6.21 15.83
C MET A 198 -9.49 7.31 14.88
N LEU A 199 -9.74 8.57 15.22
CA LEU A 199 -9.36 9.71 14.40
C LEU A 199 -7.84 9.88 14.31
N GLY A 200 -7.12 9.75 15.43
CA GLY A 200 -5.67 9.81 15.45
C GLY A 200 -5.02 8.70 14.61
N LEU A 201 -5.50 7.47 14.73
CA LEU A 201 -5.00 6.33 13.94
C LEU A 201 -5.36 6.45 12.45
N PHE A 202 -6.53 6.97 12.13
CA PHE A 202 -6.90 7.27 10.75
C PHE A 202 -5.95 8.31 10.14
N ILE A 203 -5.64 9.39 10.87
CA ILE A 203 -4.68 10.41 10.42
C ILE A 203 -3.29 9.78 10.23
N CYS A 204 -2.81 8.98 11.18
CA CYS A 204 -1.53 8.29 11.06
C CYS A 204 -1.48 7.37 9.83
N ALA A 205 -2.53 6.58 9.60
CA ALA A 205 -2.63 5.71 8.43
C ALA A 205 -2.66 6.51 7.12
N TRP A 206 -3.45 7.58 7.10
CA TRP A 206 -3.59 8.46 5.95
C TRP A 206 -2.30 9.20 5.61
N VAL A 207 -1.49 9.57 6.61
CA VAL A 207 -0.15 10.13 6.38
C VAL A 207 0.73 9.13 5.64
N VAL A 208 0.78 7.86 6.10
CA VAL A 208 1.59 6.80 5.46
C VAL A 208 1.16 6.62 4.01
N GLU A 209 -0.15 6.56 3.77
CA GLU A 209 -0.75 6.49 2.43
C GLU A 209 -0.36 7.68 1.56
N ARG A 210 -0.38 8.91 2.10
CA ARG A 210 -0.02 10.14 1.36
C ARG A 210 1.47 10.26 1.06
N SER A 211 2.31 9.55 1.80
CA SER A 211 3.73 9.44 1.50
C SER A 211 4.02 8.52 0.30
N THR A 212 3.01 7.82 -0.21
CA THR A 212 3.06 7.05 -1.45
C THR A 212 2.19 7.66 -2.55
N THR A 213 2.69 7.63 -3.79
CA THR A 213 1.93 7.99 -4.99
C THR A 213 1.61 6.72 -5.75
N GLU A 214 0.33 6.44 -5.90
CA GLU A 214 -0.16 5.24 -6.57
C GLU A 214 -0.74 5.58 -7.93
N THR A 215 -0.25 4.91 -8.98
CA THR A 215 -0.83 4.98 -10.32
C THR A 215 -1.36 3.60 -10.71
N CYS A 216 -2.62 3.55 -11.16
CA CYS A 216 -3.26 2.33 -11.61
C CYS A 216 -3.47 2.41 -13.12
N TYR A 217 -2.92 1.45 -13.85
CA TYR A 217 -3.13 1.31 -15.29
C TYR A 217 -4.18 0.22 -15.52
N GLU A 218 -5.20 0.55 -16.30
CA GLU A 218 -6.26 -0.37 -16.74
C GLU A 218 -6.32 -0.39 -18.26
N ALA A 219 -6.44 -1.58 -18.83
CA ALA A 219 -6.69 -1.75 -20.26
C ALA A 219 -8.12 -2.31 -20.47
N PRO A 220 -9.14 -1.46 -20.68
CA PRO A 220 -10.53 -1.90 -20.68
C PRO A 220 -10.85 -2.91 -21.79
N ASN A 221 -10.16 -2.81 -22.94
CA ASN A 221 -10.39 -3.67 -24.11
C ASN A 221 -9.39 -4.84 -24.23
N HIS A 222 -8.40 -4.92 -23.34
CA HIS A 222 -7.32 -5.90 -23.40
C HIS A 222 -7.19 -6.69 -22.08
N GLN A 223 -6.62 -7.89 -22.15
CA GLN A 223 -6.11 -8.66 -21.04
C GLN A 223 -4.64 -8.33 -20.89
N MET A 224 -4.20 -8.05 -19.66
CA MET A 224 -2.79 -7.73 -19.38
C MET A 224 -2.09 -8.94 -18.77
N PHE A 225 -0.91 -9.23 -19.28
CA PHE A 225 0.02 -10.21 -18.73
C PHE A 225 1.32 -9.50 -18.42
N VAL A 226 1.82 -9.69 -17.20
CA VAL A 226 3.09 -9.10 -16.78
C VAL A 226 4.12 -10.22 -16.65
N VAL A 227 5.31 -9.99 -17.17
CA VAL A 227 6.47 -10.84 -17.00
C VAL A 227 7.58 -9.99 -16.40
N TRP A 228 8.08 -10.38 -15.23
CA TRP A 228 9.25 -9.75 -14.64
C TRP A 228 10.46 -10.63 -14.87
N LEU A 229 11.51 -10.03 -15.40
CA LEU A 229 12.77 -10.68 -15.65
C LEU A 229 13.79 -10.10 -14.67
N GLN A 230 14.09 -10.85 -13.62
CA GLN A 230 15.08 -10.51 -12.63
C GLN A 230 16.44 -11.04 -13.09
N LYS A 231 17.44 -10.16 -13.17
CA LYS A 231 18.83 -10.53 -13.41
C LYS A 231 19.51 -11.04 -12.16
N ASP A 232 20.67 -11.68 -12.32
CA ASP A 232 21.54 -11.92 -11.18
C ASP A 232 21.97 -10.59 -10.56
N HIS A 233 21.83 -10.49 -9.25
CA HIS A 233 22.17 -9.27 -8.54
C HIS A 233 22.55 -9.59 -7.11
N THR A 234 23.55 -8.89 -6.58
CA THR A 234 23.86 -8.95 -5.15
C THR A 234 23.35 -7.67 -4.52
N VAL A 235 22.38 -7.80 -3.61
CA VAL A 235 21.86 -6.66 -2.85
C VAL A 235 22.27 -6.85 -1.40
N ASN A 236 23.14 -5.95 -0.93
CA ASN A 236 23.76 -6.04 0.39
C ASN A 236 24.53 -7.37 0.53
N ASP A 237 24.18 -8.24 1.49
CA ASP A 237 24.83 -9.55 1.68
C ASP A 237 24.07 -10.72 1.01
N GLN A 238 22.98 -10.45 0.28
CA GLN A 238 22.15 -11.48 -0.35
C GLN A 238 22.41 -11.55 -1.85
N VAL A 239 22.72 -12.76 -2.33
CA VAL A 239 22.90 -13.05 -3.75
C VAL A 239 21.58 -13.56 -4.33
N PHE A 240 21.04 -12.81 -5.29
CA PHE A 240 19.84 -13.16 -6.04
C PHE A 240 20.22 -13.77 -7.38
N LYS A 241 19.62 -14.93 -7.66
CA LYS A 241 19.75 -15.61 -8.95
C LYS A 241 18.82 -14.98 -9.99
N PRO A 242 19.06 -15.23 -11.29
CA PRO A 242 18.16 -14.78 -12.33
C PRO A 242 16.88 -15.61 -12.37
N TYR A 243 15.73 -14.94 -12.47
CA TYR A 243 14.40 -15.57 -12.47
C TYR A 243 13.45 -14.89 -13.45
N ALA A 244 12.65 -15.70 -14.14
CA ALA A 244 11.44 -15.23 -14.79
C ALA A 244 10.27 -15.39 -13.82
N ILE A 245 9.62 -14.28 -13.47
CA ILE A 245 8.60 -14.22 -12.43
C ILE A 245 7.26 -13.87 -13.09
N TYR A 246 6.25 -14.68 -12.77
CA TYR A 246 4.91 -14.55 -13.29
C TYR A 246 3.88 -14.30 -12.20
N PRO A 247 2.90 -13.41 -12.44
CA PRO A 247 1.73 -13.32 -11.60
C PRO A 247 0.94 -14.63 -11.63
N THR A 248 0.38 -15.05 -10.50
CA THR A 248 -0.42 -16.28 -10.40
C THR A 248 -1.73 -16.22 -11.20
N SER A 249 -2.17 -15.02 -11.63
CA SER A 249 -3.46 -14.81 -12.27
C SER A 249 -3.41 -13.66 -13.28
N LYS A 250 -4.32 -13.69 -14.27
CA LYS A 250 -4.46 -12.66 -15.31
C LYS A 250 -4.77 -11.31 -14.69
N ARG A 251 -4.22 -10.22 -15.25
CA ARG A 251 -4.37 -8.88 -14.68
C ARG A 251 -5.38 -8.02 -15.42
N ARG A 252 -6.29 -7.41 -14.65
CA ARG A 252 -7.15 -6.30 -15.09
C ARG A 252 -6.52 -4.94 -14.81
N TYR A 253 -5.63 -4.88 -13.81
CA TYR A 253 -4.96 -3.67 -13.36
C TYR A 253 -3.48 -3.94 -13.13
N ILE A 254 -2.65 -2.97 -13.46
CA ILE A 254 -1.25 -2.91 -13.01
C ILE A 254 -1.15 -1.71 -12.09
N THR A 255 -0.74 -1.93 -10.85
CA THR A 255 -0.60 -0.86 -9.87
C THR A 255 0.87 -0.58 -9.65
N ARG A 256 1.24 0.69 -9.76
CA ARG A 256 2.58 1.17 -9.43
C ARG A 256 2.47 2.07 -8.20
N SER A 257 3.33 1.84 -7.23
CA SER A 257 3.44 2.66 -6.02
C SER A 257 4.87 3.20 -5.94
N ARG A 258 5.00 4.52 -5.87
CA ARG A 258 6.27 5.22 -5.75
C ARG A 258 6.26 6.08 -4.50
N ARG A 259 7.40 6.18 -3.84
CA ARG A 259 7.52 7.10 -2.71
C ARG A 259 7.33 8.52 -3.23
N ASN A 260 6.53 9.31 -2.54
CA ASN A 260 6.36 10.71 -2.85
C ASN A 260 7.58 11.50 -2.33
N THR A 261 8.74 11.25 -2.92
CA THR A 261 9.98 11.99 -2.73
C THR A 261 10.34 12.57 -4.08
N LYS A 262 9.80 13.73 -4.42
CA LYS A 262 10.37 14.50 -5.52
C LYS A 262 11.71 15.03 -5.05
N ARG A 263 12.80 14.33 -5.39
CA ARG A 263 14.14 14.86 -5.18
C ARG A 263 14.32 16.10 -6.06
N PRO A 264 14.80 17.23 -5.53
CA PRO A 264 15.26 18.34 -6.35
C PRO A 264 16.55 17.91 -7.04
N GLY A 265 16.46 17.35 -8.26
CA GLY A 265 17.68 17.04 -9.03
C GLY A 265 17.56 16.19 -10.30
N GLN A 266 16.52 15.39 -10.51
CA GLN A 266 16.55 14.39 -11.60
C GLN A 266 15.63 14.64 -12.80
N GLN A 267 14.90 15.77 -12.85
CA GLN A 267 14.07 16.11 -14.02
C GLN A 267 14.76 17.00 -15.07
N GLU A 268 15.96 17.53 -14.81
CA GLU A 268 16.66 18.36 -15.81
C GLU A 268 17.42 17.55 -16.87
N GLU A 269 17.80 16.28 -16.61
CA GLU A 269 18.51 15.47 -17.62
C GLU A 269 17.59 14.69 -18.56
N SER A 270 16.46 14.16 -18.07
CA SER A 270 15.57 13.34 -18.92
C SER A 270 14.78 14.17 -19.96
N LYS A 271 14.50 15.45 -19.68
CA LYS A 271 13.88 16.36 -20.67
C LYS A 271 14.86 16.91 -21.72
N LYS A 272 16.17 16.97 -21.44
CA LYS A 272 17.15 17.44 -22.44
C LYS A 272 17.39 16.43 -23.55
N ASN A 273 17.21 15.15 -23.27
CA ASN A 273 17.59 14.08 -24.20
C ASN A 273 16.48 13.71 -25.20
N MET A 274 15.29 14.32 -25.13
CA MET A 274 14.16 14.05 -26.03
C MET A 274 13.68 15.31 -26.78
N THR A 275 14.61 16.16 -27.23
CA THR A 275 14.29 17.32 -28.11
C THR A 275 15.28 17.55 -29.25
N ASN A 276 16.13 16.58 -29.60
CA ASN A 276 17.01 16.70 -30.76
C ASN A 276 16.45 15.96 -31.98
N VAL A 277 15.31 16.44 -32.49
CA VAL A 277 14.95 16.28 -33.91
C VAL A 277 14.67 17.69 -34.43
N PRO A 278 15.48 18.25 -35.34
CA PRO A 278 15.29 19.62 -35.79
C PRO A 278 14.09 19.66 -36.75
N ILE A 279 12.99 20.27 -36.33
CA ILE A 279 11.92 20.71 -37.22
C ILE A 279 11.95 22.24 -37.25
N VAL A 280 12.12 22.76 -38.45
CA VAL A 280 12.21 24.17 -38.78
C VAL A 280 10.87 24.86 -38.53
N GLY A 281 10.91 25.93 -37.72
CA GLY A 281 10.03 27.09 -37.76
C GLY A 281 8.60 26.92 -37.25
N ASP A 282 8.30 27.46 -36.06
CA ASP A 282 7.29 28.53 -35.94
C ASP A 282 7.39 29.26 -34.60
N LYS A 283 6.99 30.53 -34.57
CA LYS A 283 7.03 31.44 -33.41
C LYS A 283 5.75 31.30 -32.59
N THR A 284 5.84 30.93 -31.31
CA THR A 284 4.76 31.23 -30.34
C THR A 284 5.26 31.32 -28.91
N SER A 285 5.08 32.53 -28.35
CA SER A 285 4.85 32.90 -26.94
C SER A 285 5.36 31.98 -25.83
N THR A 286 6.43 32.43 -25.20
CA THR A 286 6.99 31.92 -23.94
C THR A 286 6.06 32.23 -22.77
N THR A 287 5.16 31.31 -22.39
CA THR A 287 4.55 31.32 -21.06
C THR A 287 5.53 30.62 -20.11
N ARG A 288 6.27 31.40 -19.33
CA ARG A 288 7.12 30.91 -18.23
C ARG A 288 6.23 30.43 -17.09
N ASP A 289 5.93 29.13 -17.05
CA ASP A 289 5.34 28.50 -15.88
C ASP A 289 6.38 28.37 -14.76
N ASN A 290 6.33 29.32 -13.83
CA ASN A 290 7.17 29.41 -12.63
C ASN A 290 6.69 28.46 -11.51
N ASN A 291 6.72 27.14 -11.72
CA ASN A 291 6.30 26.16 -10.70
C ASN A 291 7.47 25.39 -10.07
N ALA A 292 8.55 26.07 -9.70
CA ALA A 292 9.72 25.48 -9.05
C ALA A 292 9.86 25.84 -7.55
N ALA A 293 8.76 26.19 -6.87
CA ALA A 293 8.80 26.67 -5.47
C ALA A 293 7.75 26.03 -4.55
N GLN A 294 7.40 24.75 -4.75
CA GLN A 294 6.33 24.09 -3.98
C GLN A 294 6.77 22.78 -3.29
N GLU A 295 8.05 22.68 -2.90
CA GLU A 295 8.66 21.44 -2.41
C GLU A 295 8.85 21.39 -0.85
N PRO A 296 9.24 22.45 -0.09
CA PRO A 296 9.39 22.33 1.37
C PRO A 296 8.07 22.31 2.15
N ILE A 297 6.96 22.65 1.50
CA ILE A 297 5.66 22.84 2.15
C ILE A 297 4.99 21.49 2.45
N TRP A 298 5.15 20.49 1.58
CA TRP A 298 4.46 19.20 1.72
C TRP A 298 5.03 18.38 2.87
N ASP A 299 6.36 18.23 2.92
CA ASP A 299 7.04 17.50 4.00
C ASP A 299 6.74 18.13 5.36
N GLN A 300 6.86 19.46 5.46
CA GLN A 300 6.58 20.15 6.72
C GLN A 300 5.09 20.09 7.13
N ARG A 301 4.16 20.02 6.16
CA ARG A 301 2.74 19.79 6.43
C ARG A 301 2.51 18.36 6.93
N LEU A 302 3.09 17.36 6.28
CA LEU A 302 2.97 15.96 6.71
C LEU A 302 3.59 15.74 8.08
N GLU A 303 4.73 16.35 8.40
CA GLU A 303 5.34 16.32 9.74
C GLU A 303 4.40 16.84 10.81
N ARG A 304 3.78 18.01 10.58
CA ARG A 304 2.80 18.59 11.51
C ARG A 304 1.58 17.69 11.66
N ILE A 305 1.02 17.18 10.57
CA ILE A 305 -0.14 16.28 10.59
C ILE A 305 0.19 14.98 11.34
N THR A 306 1.40 14.43 11.13
CA THR A 306 1.87 13.23 11.84
C THR A 306 1.97 13.48 13.34
N PHE A 307 2.54 14.62 13.74
CA PHE A 307 2.65 15.00 15.15
C PHE A 307 1.26 15.14 15.80
N PHE A 308 0.34 15.88 15.19
CA PHE A 308 -1.02 16.03 15.72
C PHE A 308 -1.78 14.71 15.72
N GLY A 309 -1.66 13.89 14.66
CA GLY A 309 -2.26 12.55 14.60
C GLY A 309 -1.78 11.63 15.72
N ALA A 310 -0.46 11.60 15.96
CA ALA A 310 0.15 10.83 17.04
C ALA A 310 -0.29 11.33 18.43
N LEU A 311 -0.36 12.65 18.63
CA LEU A 311 -0.81 13.26 19.88
C LEU A 311 -2.28 12.94 20.16
N ILE A 312 -3.15 13.08 19.15
CA ILE A 312 -4.57 12.75 19.26
C ILE A 312 -4.75 11.26 19.56
N ALA A 313 -4.01 10.38 18.88
CA ALA A 313 -4.05 8.93 19.15
C ALA A 313 -3.60 8.62 20.59
N LEU A 314 -2.55 9.28 21.09
CA LEU A 314 -2.06 9.09 22.46
C LEU A 314 -3.10 9.55 23.50
N ILE A 315 -3.66 10.75 23.34
CA ILE A 315 -4.70 11.28 24.22
C ILE A 315 -5.94 10.37 24.18
N GLY A 316 -6.35 9.96 22.99
CA GLY A 316 -7.47 9.04 22.79
C GLY A 316 -7.24 7.70 23.49
N PHE A 317 -6.06 7.10 23.34
CA PHE A 317 -5.69 5.84 23.99
C PHE A 317 -5.74 5.94 25.52
N ILE A 318 -5.13 6.99 26.09
CA ILE A 318 -5.12 7.20 27.55
C ILE A 318 -6.53 7.43 28.06
N SER A 319 -7.31 8.30 27.40
CA SER A 319 -8.71 8.58 27.76
C SER A 319 -9.57 7.32 27.68
N GLN A 320 -9.46 6.54 26.61
CA GLN A 320 -10.21 5.31 26.45
C GLN A 320 -9.89 4.32 27.56
N PHE A 321 -8.61 4.17 27.90
CA PHE A 321 -8.16 3.26 28.95
C PHE A 321 -8.65 3.68 30.34
N ILE A 322 -8.59 4.98 30.67
CA ILE A 322 -9.13 5.52 31.92
C ILE A 322 -10.65 5.32 31.98
N GLY A 323 -11.36 5.61 30.88
CA GLY A 323 -12.80 5.42 30.78
C GLY A 323 -13.22 3.97 30.97
N MET A 324 -12.58 3.03 30.27
CA MET A 324 -12.85 1.59 30.40
C MET A 324 -12.55 1.06 31.80
N ARG A 325 -11.53 1.58 32.48
CA ARG A 325 -11.29 1.28 33.90
C ARG A 325 -12.43 1.74 34.81
N GLY A 326 -13.15 2.80 34.43
CA GLY A 326 -14.31 3.30 35.16
C GLY A 326 -15.59 2.49 34.91
N LEU A 327 -15.69 1.78 33.78
CA LEU A 327 -16.85 0.97 33.38
C LEU A 327 -16.84 -0.44 34.01
N ASN A 328 -17.94 -1.16 33.83
CA ASN A 328 -18.06 -2.57 34.19
C ASN A 328 -17.07 -3.43 33.37
N TRP A 329 -16.52 -4.50 33.93
CA TRP A 329 -15.57 -5.39 33.27
C TRP A 329 -16.07 -5.94 31.92
N THR A 330 -17.39 -6.08 31.76
CA THR A 330 -18.03 -6.50 30.51
C THR A 330 -17.70 -5.55 29.35
N ALA A 331 -17.47 -4.25 29.61
CA ALA A 331 -17.07 -3.29 28.58
C ALA A 331 -15.74 -3.68 27.93
N SER A 332 -14.74 -4.04 28.74
CA SER A 332 -13.43 -4.48 28.25
C SER A 332 -13.52 -5.79 27.47
N VAL A 333 -14.38 -6.72 27.89
CA VAL A 333 -14.58 -8.00 27.20
C VAL A 333 -15.28 -7.81 25.86
N VAL A 334 -16.32 -6.97 25.80
CA VAL A 334 -16.99 -6.62 24.54
C VAL A 334 -16.03 -5.91 23.58
N GLN A 335 -15.24 -4.96 24.08
CA GLN A 335 -14.22 -4.27 23.27
C GLN A 335 -13.19 -5.26 22.72
N LEU A 336 -12.73 -6.22 23.52
CA LEU A 336 -11.79 -7.25 23.10
C LEU A 336 -12.41 -8.19 22.05
N ALA A 337 -13.66 -8.61 22.23
CA ALA A 337 -14.38 -9.45 21.28
C ALA A 337 -14.55 -8.75 19.92
N ILE A 338 -14.96 -7.48 19.92
CA ILE A 338 -15.08 -6.66 18.71
C ILE A 338 -13.73 -6.52 18.01
N THR A 339 -12.68 -6.25 18.79
CA THR A 339 -11.31 -6.12 18.29
C THR A 339 -10.83 -7.43 17.63
N PHE A 340 -11.15 -8.58 18.23
CA PHE A 340 -10.87 -9.89 17.64
C PHE A 340 -11.62 -10.12 16.32
N VAL A 341 -12.93 -9.83 16.28
CA VAL A 341 -13.76 -9.98 15.07
C VAL A 341 -13.27 -9.08 13.93
N VAL A 342 -13.01 -7.80 14.20
CA VAL A 342 -12.49 -6.87 13.19
C VAL A 342 -11.10 -7.32 12.70
N THR A 343 -10.28 -7.88 13.58
CA THR A 343 -8.97 -8.41 13.19
C THR A 343 -9.09 -9.63 12.27
N MET A 344 -10.04 -10.53 12.54
CA MET A 344 -10.33 -11.64 11.63
C MET A 344 -10.80 -11.14 10.25
N ILE A 345 -11.64 -10.11 10.21
CA ILE A 345 -12.07 -9.47 8.96
C ILE A 345 -10.87 -8.90 8.20
N ARG A 346 -9.96 -8.19 8.89
CA ARG A 346 -8.72 -7.66 8.27
C ARG A 346 -7.90 -8.77 7.62
N VAL A 347 -7.78 -9.92 8.29
CA VAL A 347 -7.06 -11.09 7.75
C VAL A 347 -7.81 -11.69 6.56
N ILE A 348 -9.15 -11.82 6.62
CA ILE A 348 -9.97 -12.41 5.56
C ILE A 348 -9.91 -11.60 4.27
N VAL A 349 -10.13 -10.28 4.38
CA VAL A 349 -10.04 -9.32 3.26
C VAL A 349 -8.67 -9.35 2.59
N ARG A 350 -7.66 -9.91 3.26
CA ARG A 350 -6.27 -9.92 2.81
C ARG A 350 -5.67 -11.32 2.69
N ARG A 351 -6.49 -12.37 2.60
CA ARG A 351 -6.00 -13.75 2.36
C ARG A 351 -5.18 -13.92 1.08
N GLY A 352 -5.26 -12.99 0.14
CA GLY A 352 -4.45 -12.98 -1.09
C GLY A 352 -2.96 -12.66 -0.89
N LEU A 353 -2.57 -12.08 0.25
CA LEU A 353 -1.21 -11.54 0.46
C LEU A 353 -0.11 -12.59 0.64
N GLY A 354 -0.47 -13.83 1.00
CA GLY A 354 0.48 -14.93 1.20
C GLY A 354 0.75 -15.77 -0.06
N LYS A 355 0.15 -15.43 -1.21
CA LYS A 355 0.37 -16.18 -2.45
C LYS A 355 1.66 -15.70 -3.11
N SER A 356 2.68 -16.55 -3.08
CA SER A 356 3.92 -16.31 -3.81
C SER A 356 3.68 -16.34 -5.33
N PRO A 357 4.31 -15.44 -6.10
CA PRO A 357 4.36 -15.60 -7.55
C PRO A 357 5.07 -16.88 -7.97
N ILE A 358 4.89 -17.24 -9.24
CA ILE A 358 5.54 -18.40 -9.83
C ILE A 358 6.86 -17.91 -10.42
N GLY A 359 7.97 -18.33 -9.83
CA GLY A 359 9.32 -18.11 -10.36
C GLY A 359 9.79 -19.32 -11.16
N ARG A 360 10.46 -19.09 -12.30
CA ARG A 360 11.23 -20.09 -13.03
C ARG A 360 12.69 -19.66 -13.07
N ASP A 361 13.57 -20.57 -12.67
CA ASP A 361 15.02 -20.38 -12.70
C ASP A 361 15.49 -20.18 -14.15
N LEU A 362 16.39 -19.21 -14.33
CA LEU A 362 17.03 -18.93 -15.61
C LEU A 362 18.52 -19.27 -15.53
N LEU A 363 19.11 -19.49 -16.70
CA LEU A 363 20.57 -19.58 -16.81
C LEU A 363 21.15 -18.16 -16.82
N LEU A 364 22.28 -17.97 -16.14
CA LEU A 364 22.97 -16.68 -16.00
C LEU A 364 23.20 -16.02 -17.37
N ASN A 365 22.90 -14.73 -17.49
CA ASN A 365 23.08 -13.91 -18.70
C ASN A 365 22.26 -14.32 -19.93
N THR A 366 21.33 -15.27 -19.79
CA THR A 366 20.44 -15.69 -20.89
C THR A 366 19.01 -15.21 -20.69
N GLU A 367 18.77 -14.27 -19.78
CA GLU A 367 17.42 -13.92 -19.34
C GLU A 367 16.61 -13.29 -20.49
N LEU A 368 17.25 -12.39 -21.26
CA LEU A 368 16.62 -11.78 -22.44
C LEU A 368 16.50 -12.76 -23.61
N ASP A 369 17.50 -13.62 -23.80
CA ASP A 369 17.48 -14.64 -24.85
C ASP A 369 16.35 -15.64 -24.59
N TRP A 370 16.20 -16.05 -23.33
CA TRP A 370 15.09 -16.88 -22.89
C TRP A 370 13.75 -16.20 -23.11
N PHE A 371 13.62 -14.92 -22.76
CA PHE A 371 12.38 -14.17 -22.98
C PHE A 371 12.05 -14.05 -24.47
N SER A 372 13.03 -13.75 -25.31
CA SER A 372 12.84 -13.62 -26.76
C SER A 372 12.50 -14.95 -27.43
N LEU A 373 13.12 -16.06 -27.03
CA LEU A 373 12.76 -17.41 -27.48
C LEU A 373 11.35 -17.78 -27.04
N THR A 374 11.02 -17.55 -25.77
CA THR A 374 9.70 -17.86 -25.23
C THR A 374 8.61 -17.03 -25.90
N LEU A 375 8.88 -15.76 -26.20
CA LEU A 375 7.94 -14.87 -26.90
C LEU A 375 7.87 -15.16 -28.41
N GLY A 376 8.97 -15.63 -29.02
CA GLY A 376 9.01 -16.07 -30.41
C GLY A 376 8.25 -17.38 -30.66
N ASP A 377 8.17 -18.24 -29.65
CA ASP A 377 7.32 -19.44 -29.62
C ASP A 377 5.83 -19.14 -29.27
N LEU A 378 5.52 -17.90 -28.91
CA LEU A 378 4.25 -17.39 -28.34
C LEU A 378 3.46 -16.50 -29.29
#